data_AF-A0AAC9WJB6-F1
#
_entry.id   AF-A0AAC9WJB6-F1
#
_cell.length_a   1.000
_cell.length_b   1.000
_cell.length_c   1.000
_cell.angle_alpha   90.00
_cell.angle_beta   90.00
_cell.angle_gamma   90.00
#
_symmetry.space_group_name_H-M   'P 1'
#
loop_
_entity.id
_entity.type
_entity.pdbx_description
1 polymer ?
#
loop_
_entity_poly.entity_id
_entity_poly.type
_entity_poly.pdbx_seq_one_letter_code
_entity_poly.pdbx_strand_id
1 'polypeptide(L)'
;MMLKIILYKYGNSIFSGRKIEFALKDSLRFMWLAQEQQPSYRTINCFRANPYTNKLIKECFVIFRSFLVSQNLIEEDVIYIDGTKIEENTNKYTFVWHANTE
;
A
#
# COMPACT_ATOMS: atom_id res chain seq x y z
N MET A 1 -11.45 10.59 7.06
CA MET A 1 -10.29 10.53 8.00
C MET A 1 -9.28 9.44 7.64
N MET A 2 -9.70 8.19 7.46
CA MET A 2 -8.78 7.10 7.10
C MET A 2 -8.13 7.22 5.72
N LEU A 3 -8.87 7.71 4.71
CA LEU A 3 -8.36 7.82 3.34
C LEU A 3 -7.15 8.77 3.25
N LYS A 4 -7.21 9.96 3.88
CA LYS A 4 -6.10 10.93 3.90
C LYS A 4 -4.81 10.33 4.47
N ILE A 5 -4.91 9.61 5.59
CA ILE A 5 -3.77 8.93 6.23
C ILE A 5 -3.17 7.87 5.30
N ILE A 6 -4.03 7.10 4.62
CA ILE A 6 -3.60 6.02 3.73
C ILE A 6 -2.93 6.56 2.45
N LEU A 7 -3.47 7.62 1.86
CA LEU A 7 -2.85 8.23 0.68
C LEU A 7 -1.48 8.83 1.04
N TYR A 8 -1.42 9.59 2.14
CA TYR A 8 -0.19 10.23 2.58
C TYR A 8 0.90 9.20 2.92
N LYS A 9 0.58 8.15 3.66
CA LYS A 9 1.58 7.12 4.01
C LYS A 9 2.11 6.36 2.79
N TYR A 10 1.25 6.11 1.80
CA TYR A 10 1.63 5.32 0.61
C TYR A 10 2.54 6.14 -0.28
N GLY A 11 2.34 7.45 -0.35
CA GLY A 11 3.31 8.38 -0.94
C GLY A 11 4.66 8.39 -0.22
N ASN A 12 4.68 8.10 1.09
CA ASN A 12 5.90 7.96 1.89
C ASN A 12 6.43 6.51 1.98
N SER A 13 5.96 5.59 1.14
CA SER A 13 6.39 4.18 1.15
C SER A 13 6.17 3.41 2.46
N ILE A 14 5.22 3.84 3.31
CA ILE A 14 4.87 3.17 4.57
C ILE A 14 3.63 2.28 4.36
N PHE A 15 3.84 0.98 4.19
CA PHE A 15 2.75 0.04 3.88
C PHE A 15 2.19 -0.73 5.09
N SER A 16 3.01 -1.00 6.11
CA SER A 16 2.63 -1.80 7.29
C SER A 16 1.63 -1.06 8.19
N GLY A 17 0.56 -1.73 8.60
CA GLY A 17 -0.45 -1.18 9.52
C GLY A 17 0.14 -0.66 10.84
N ARG A 18 1.07 -1.42 11.44
CA ARG A 18 1.74 -1.06 12.70
C ARG A 18 2.64 0.16 12.55
N LYS A 19 3.34 0.30 11.41
CA LYS A 19 4.16 1.49 11.14
C LYS A 19 3.31 2.76 11.05
N ILE A 20 2.06 2.65 10.59
CA ILE A 20 1.13 3.79 10.52
C ILE A 20 0.66 4.19 11.91
N GLU A 21 0.25 3.20 12.70
CA GLU A 21 -0.16 3.43 14.08
C GLU A 21 0.96 4.08 14.89
N PHE A 22 2.21 3.63 14.69
CA PHE A 22 3.37 4.29 15.27
C PHE A 22 3.53 5.73 14.76
N ALA A 23 3.47 5.96 13.45
CA ALA A 23 3.59 7.30 12.87
C ALA A 23 2.49 8.27 13.33
N LEU A 24 1.28 7.78 13.59
CA LEU A 24 0.17 8.57 14.15
C LEU A 24 0.42 9.04 15.59
N LYS A 25 1.36 8.42 16.31
CA LYS A 25 1.77 8.81 17.67
C LYS A 25 3.05 9.63 17.68
N ASP A 26 3.97 9.34 16.77
CA ASP A 26 5.32 9.89 16.76
C ASP A 26 5.44 11.14 15.87
N SER A 27 4.79 11.15 14.71
CA SER A 27 4.99 12.20 13.71
C SER A 27 3.93 13.30 13.76
N LEU A 28 4.37 14.55 13.94
CA LEU A 28 3.51 15.75 13.92
C LEU A 28 2.68 15.85 12.64
N ARG A 29 3.25 15.46 11.48
CA ARG A 29 2.56 15.49 10.19
C ARG A 29 1.36 14.56 10.18
N PHE A 30 1.52 13.35 10.70
CA PHE A 30 0.45 12.36 10.80
C PHE A 30 -0.57 12.74 11.86
N MET A 31 -0.14 13.29 13.01
CA MET A 31 -1.04 13.80 14.04
C MET A 31 -1.94 14.93 13.52
N TRP A 32 -1.33 15.93 12.85
CA TRP A 32 -2.07 17.04 12.24
C TRP A 32 -3.01 16.54 11.15
N LEU A 33 -2.50 15.69 10.25
CA LEU A 33 -3.31 15.11 9.18
C LEU A 33 -4.49 14.32 9.77
N ALA A 34 -4.31 13.56 10.84
CA ALA A 34 -5.35 12.76 11.47
C ALA A 34 -6.29 13.55 12.39
N GLN A 35 -6.01 14.83 12.66
CA GLN A 35 -6.70 15.63 13.68
C GLN A 35 -6.64 14.95 15.06
N GLU A 36 -5.42 14.54 15.45
CA GLU A 36 -5.11 13.85 16.72
C GLU A 36 -5.80 12.48 16.91
N GLN A 37 -6.58 12.01 15.94
CA GLN A 37 -7.15 10.67 15.99
C GLN A 37 -6.05 9.62 15.78
N GLN A 38 -6.02 8.64 16.69
CA GLN A 38 -5.03 7.55 16.67
C GLN A 38 -5.73 6.19 16.46
N PRO A 39 -6.25 5.91 15.25
CA PRO A 39 -6.83 4.60 14.96
C PRO A 39 -5.79 3.49 15.13
N SER A 40 -6.20 2.39 15.75
CA SER A 40 -5.33 1.22 15.94
C SER A 40 -4.92 0.58 14.61
N TYR A 41 -3.80 -0.16 14.59
CA TYR A 41 -3.39 -0.88 13.37
C TYR A 41 -4.48 -1.82 12.85
N ARG A 42 -5.32 -2.37 13.74
CA ARG A 42 -6.42 -3.27 13.39
C ARG A 42 -7.51 -2.51 12.64
N THR A 43 -7.90 -1.35 13.14
CA THR A 43 -8.88 -0.45 12.47
C THR A 43 -8.39 -0.07 11.07
N ILE A 44 -7.11 0.30 10.95
CA ILE A 44 -6.50 0.68 9.67
C ILE A 44 -6.52 -0.49 8.68
N ASN A 45 -6.17 -1.69 9.15
CA ASN A 45 -6.17 -2.88 8.31
C ASN A 45 -7.57 -3.32 7.91
N CYS A 46 -8.55 -3.26 8.81
CA CYS A 46 -9.95 -3.53 8.48
C CYS A 46 -10.47 -2.59 7.39
N PHE A 47 -10.16 -1.30 7.48
CA PHE A 47 -10.53 -0.33 6.45
C PHE A 47 -9.87 -0.63 5.09
N ARG A 48 -8.61 -1.09 5.06
CA ARG A 48 -7.89 -1.41 3.81
C ARG A 48 -8.29 -2.77 3.21
N ALA A 49 -8.68 -3.72 4.06
CA ALA A 49 -9.04 -5.07 3.66
C ALA A 49 -10.45 -5.16 3.08
N ASN A 50 -11.34 -4.22 3.42
CA ASN A 50 -12.68 -4.17 2.85
C ASN A 50 -12.58 -3.99 1.30
N PRO A 51 -13.26 -4.84 0.49
CA PRO A 51 -13.13 -4.81 -0.97
C PRO A 51 -13.51 -3.46 -1.61
N TYR A 52 -14.56 -2.82 -1.11
CA TYR A 52 -15.05 -1.55 -1.67
C TYR A 52 -14.04 -0.42 -1.46
N THR A 53 -13.53 -0.30 -0.24
CA THR A 53 -12.51 0.70 0.11
C THR A 53 -11.17 0.38 -0.54
N ASN A 54 -10.81 -0.90 -0.70
CA ASN A 54 -9.56 -1.28 -1.37
C ASN A 54 -9.53 -0.77 -2.82
N LYS A 55 -10.62 -0.98 -3.56
CA LYS A 55 -10.77 -0.48 -4.93
C LYS A 55 -10.68 1.04 -4.98
N LEU A 56 -11.43 1.73 -4.12
CA LEU A 56 -11.40 3.19 -4.02
C LEU A 56 -10.00 3.73 -3.67
N ILE A 57 -9.29 3.11 -2.73
CA ILE A 57 -7.93 3.54 -2.35
C ILE A 57 -6.99 3.47 -3.55
N LYS A 58 -7.07 2.42 -4.38
CA LYS A 58 -6.24 2.28 -5.59
C LYS A 58 -6.53 3.38 -6.59
N GLU A 59 -7.81 3.61 -6.90
CA GLU A 59 -8.23 4.66 -7.85
C GLU A 59 -7.85 6.06 -7.34
N CYS A 60 -8.15 6.35 -6.07
CA CYS A 60 -7.77 7.62 -5.46
C CYS A 60 -6.26 7.83 -5.41
N PHE A 61 -5.47 6.78 -5.22
CA PHE A 61 -4.01 6.91 -5.18
C PHE A 61 -3.43 7.28 -6.56
N VAL A 62 -3.96 6.70 -7.64
CA VAL A 62 -3.57 7.08 -9.01
C VAL A 62 -3.90 8.55 -9.26
N ILE A 63 -5.15 8.96 -8.98
CA ILE A 63 -5.58 10.36 -9.16
C ILE A 63 -4.73 11.32 -8.32
N PHE A 64 -4.47 10.96 -7.06
CA PHE A 64 -3.65 11.76 -6.15
C PHE A 64 -2.23 11.92 -6.66
N ARG A 65 -1.59 10.84 -7.13
CA ARG A 65 -0.25 10.92 -7.73
C ARG A 65 -0.25 11.78 -8.99
N SER A 66 -1.19 11.56 -9.91
CA SER A 66 -1.31 12.36 -11.13
C SER A 66 -1.52 13.84 -10.84
N PHE A 67 -2.28 14.17 -9.79
CA PHE A 67 -2.43 15.55 -9.33
C PHE A 67 -1.11 16.13 -8.80
N LEU A 68 -0.34 15.39 -8.00
CA LEU A 68 0.96 15.88 -7.50
C LEU A 68 1.98 16.10 -8.63
N VAL A 69 1.97 15.23 -9.64
CA VAL A 69 2.77 15.41 -10.86
C VAL A 69 2.33 16.66 -11.61
N SER A 70 1.02 16.87 -11.83
CA SER A 70 0.54 18.04 -12.56
C SER A 70 0.83 19.37 -11.87
N GLN A 71 1.01 19.35 -10.54
CA GLN A 71 1.43 20.49 -9.74
C GLN A 71 2.95 20.65 -9.64
N ASN A 72 3.74 19.81 -10.33
CA ASN A 72 5.21 19.78 -10.23
C ASN A 72 5.73 19.61 -8.80
N LEU A 73 4.98 18.89 -7.95
CA LEU A 73 5.37 18.60 -6.56
C LEU A 73 6.17 17.30 -6.43
N ILE A 74 6.09 16.43 -7.45
CA ILE A 74 6.78 15.15 -7.55
C ILE A 74 7.25 14.97 -8.99
N GLU A 75 8.48 14.52 -9.17
CA GLU A 75 9.06 14.16 -10.48
C GLU A 75 8.65 12.73 -10.89
N GLU A 76 8.41 12.51 -12.19
CA GLU A 76 8.04 11.18 -12.71
C GLU A 76 9.25 10.26 -12.94
N ASP A 77 10.46 10.80 -12.83
CA ASP A 77 11.58 10.37 -13.68
C ASP A 77 12.23 9.04 -13.34
N VAL A 78 11.94 8.40 -12.19
CA VAL A 78 12.61 7.14 -11.88
C VAL A 78 11.71 6.11 -11.19
N ILE A 79 11.39 5.05 -11.94
CA ILE A 79 10.81 3.81 -11.42
C ILE A 79 11.96 2.89 -11.01
N TYR A 80 12.27 2.84 -9.72
CA TYR A 80 13.22 1.87 -9.17
C TYR A 80 12.51 0.54 -8.93
N ILE A 81 12.69 -0.42 -9.84
CA ILE A 81 12.25 -1.80 -9.65
C ILE A 81 13.33 -2.53 -8.85
N ASP A 82 13.24 -2.45 -7.52
CA ASP A 82 14.11 -3.22 -6.63
C ASP A 82 13.48 -4.61 -6.36
N GLY A 83 14.29 -5.67 -6.54
CA GLY A 83 14.07 -7.07 -6.14
C GLY A 83 12.74 -7.76 -6.47
N THR A 84 11.79 -7.10 -7.14
CA THR A 84 10.42 -7.60 -7.27
C THR A 84 10.35 -8.57 -8.45
N LYS A 85 10.44 -9.87 -8.14
CA LYS A 85 10.24 -10.93 -9.12
C LYS A 85 8.76 -11.02 -9.49
N ILE A 86 8.38 -10.44 -10.63
CA ILE A 86 7.06 -10.63 -11.23
C ILE A 86 7.06 -12.03 -11.83
N GLU A 87 6.59 -13.01 -11.07
CA GLU A 87 6.38 -14.35 -11.61
C GLU A 87 5.12 -14.34 -12.48
N GLU A 88 5.26 -14.71 -13.77
CA GLU A 88 4.12 -15.11 -14.57
C GLU A 88 3.41 -16.26 -13.86
N ASN A 89 2.07 -16.27 -13.90
CA ASN A 89 1.25 -17.39 -13.44
C ASN A 89 1.35 -18.58 -14.43
N THR A 90 2.58 -19.01 -14.74
CA THR A 90 2.88 -20.26 -15.41
C THR A 90 3.24 -21.25 -14.31
N ASN A 91 2.43 -22.30 -14.16
CA ASN A 91 2.66 -23.44 -13.27
C ASN A 91 4.03 -24.09 -13.54
N LYS A 92 5.13 -23.51 -13.06
CA LYS A 92 6.50 -24.00 -13.31
C LYS A 92 6.80 -25.30 -12.57
N TYR A 93 5.94 -25.71 -11.64
CA TYR A 93 6.16 -26.85 -10.75
C TYR A 93 4.93 -27.75 -10.66
N THR A 94 4.50 -28.35 -11.78
CA THR A 94 3.65 -29.54 -11.76
C THR A 94 4.53 -30.79 -11.80
N PHE A 95 5.00 -31.23 -10.64
CA PHE A 95 5.64 -32.52 -10.53
C PHE A 95 4.57 -33.61 -10.43
N VAL A 96 4.52 -34.49 -11.43
CA VAL A 96 3.68 -35.70 -11.38
C VAL A 96 4.57 -36.82 -10.86
N TRP A 97 4.23 -37.37 -9.70
CA TRP A 97 4.87 -38.58 -9.18
C TRP A 97 4.42 -39.77 -10.01
N HIS A 98 5.35 -40.38 -10.74
CA HIS A 98 5.12 -41.69 -11.34
C HIS A 98 5.41 -42.76 -10.29
N ALA A 99 4.47 -43.66 -10.03
CA ALA A 99 4.73 -44.84 -9.20
C ALA A 99 5.70 -45.77 -9.93
N ASN A 100 6.63 -46.39 -9.20
CA ASN A 100 7.51 -47.44 -9.73
C ASN A 100 6.65 -48.65 -10.10
N THR A 101 6.57 -48.97 -11.39
CA THR A 101 6.08 -50.27 -11.86
C THR A 101 7.21 -51.28 -11.80
N GLU A 102 6.90 -52.45 -11.23
CA GLU A 102 7.75 -53.65 -11.11
C GLU A 102 8.28 -54.15 -12.47
#